data_AF-A0AA89CE72-F1
#
_entry.id   AF-A0AA89CE72-F1
#
_cell.length_a   1.000
_cell.length_b   1.000
_cell.length_c   1.000
_cell.angle_alpha   90.00
_cell.angle_beta   90.00
_cell.angle_gamma   90.00
#
_symmetry.space_group_name_H-M   'P 1'
#
loop_
_entity.id
_entity.type
_entity.pdbx_description
1 polymer ?
#
loop_
_entity_poly.entity_id
_entity_poly.type
_entity_poly.pdbx_seq_one_letter_code
_entity_poly.pdbx_strand_id
1 'polypeptide(L)'
;MHHKGQCGRTKSALVCDILGTLWFKDVFLRNIGPKRPQLLIMDSHGSHEVLGLIEEAVKENIILLALPPHTSHHLQPLDKSVFGPFAKAYDKACSQFMSEDPNHIVNKATWPRLFKSAWETSVTPQNIISGFRATGIWPLNPKIIPESAYSPAEAFEVPFSSTCDVTFGRSSQ
;
A
#
# COMPACT_ATOMS: atom_id res chain seq x y z
N MET A 1 -12.03 -33.51 31.76
CA MET A 1 -11.01 -32.46 31.70
C MET A 1 -9.96 -32.86 30.69
N HIS A 2 -9.78 -32.10 29.61
CA HIS A 2 -8.52 -31.90 28.87
C HIS A 2 -8.81 -30.89 27.76
N HIS A 3 -8.45 -29.62 28.03
CA HIS A 3 -8.49 -28.52 27.07
C HIS A 3 -7.47 -28.79 25.96
N LYS A 4 -7.90 -28.88 24.70
CA LYS A 4 -7.01 -28.67 23.56
C LYS A 4 -7.02 -27.18 23.23
N GLY A 5 -5.91 -26.53 23.55
CA GLY A 5 -5.64 -25.14 23.17
C GLY A 5 -5.62 -25.01 21.65
N GLN A 6 -6.53 -24.20 21.12
CA GLN A 6 -6.42 -23.69 19.76
C GLN A 6 -5.41 -22.54 19.78
N CYS A 7 -4.19 -22.84 19.33
CA CYS A 7 -3.22 -21.82 18.96
C CYS A 7 -3.76 -21.12 17.71
N GLY A 8 -4.29 -19.90 17.90
CA GLY A 8 -4.85 -19.08 16.84
C GLY A 8 -3.79 -18.80 15.76
N ARG A 9 -4.01 -19.35 14.57
CA ARG A 9 -3.36 -18.87 13.35
C ARG A 9 -3.97 -17.49 13.04
N THR A 10 -3.25 -16.42 13.33
CA THR A 10 -3.59 -15.07 12.85
C THR A 10 -3.61 -15.11 11.33
N LYS A 11 -4.80 -14.91 10.73
CA LYS A 11 -4.92 -14.59 9.31
C LYS A 11 -4.13 -13.31 9.04
N SER A 12 -3.46 -13.28 7.90
CA SER A 12 -2.46 -12.30 7.48
C SER A 12 -2.86 -10.85 7.73
N ALA A 13 -1.85 -10.02 7.99
CA ALA A 13 -1.90 -8.56 8.15
C ALA A 13 -2.26 -7.83 6.84
N LEU A 14 -3.32 -8.26 6.16
CA LEU A 14 -3.94 -7.50 5.09
C LEU A 14 -4.95 -6.54 5.73
N VAL A 15 -4.97 -5.29 5.27
CA VAL A 15 -6.03 -4.35 5.60
C VAL A 15 -7.33 -4.94 5.07
N CYS A 16 -8.20 -5.44 5.96
CA CYS A 16 -9.58 -5.79 5.58
C CYS A 16 -10.43 -4.51 5.49
N ASP A 17 -11.57 -4.57 4.81
CA ASP A 17 -12.44 -3.43 4.48
C ASP A 17 -12.79 -2.57 5.71
N ILE A 18 -12.96 -3.23 6.87
CA ILE A 18 -13.22 -2.58 8.16
C ILE A 18 -12.00 -1.76 8.60
N LEU A 19 -10.80 -2.35 8.53
CA LEU A 19 -9.57 -1.65 8.93
C LEU A 19 -9.26 -0.48 8.00
N GLY A 20 -9.51 -0.62 6.69
CA GLY A 20 -9.32 0.46 5.72
C GLY A 20 -10.27 1.64 5.98
N THR A 21 -11.55 1.33 6.25
CA THR A 21 -12.55 2.35 6.58
C THR A 21 -12.24 3.03 7.92
N LEU A 22 -11.87 2.28 8.95
CA LEU A 22 -11.49 2.82 10.26
C LEU A 22 -10.24 3.70 10.15
N TRP A 23 -9.22 3.24 9.42
CA TRP A 23 -8.03 4.06 9.17
C TRP A 23 -8.38 5.38 8.45
N PHE A 24 -9.22 5.32 7.42
CA PHE A 24 -9.62 6.51 6.67
C PHE A 24 -10.32 7.53 7.58
N LYS A 25 -11.27 7.06 8.40
CA LYS A 25 -12.06 7.92 9.28
C LYS A 25 -11.29 8.43 10.50
N ASP A 26 -10.61 7.52 11.19
CA ASP A 26 -10.01 7.81 12.50
C ASP A 26 -8.58 8.31 12.42
N VAL A 27 -7.90 8.08 11.30
CA VAL A 27 -6.51 8.51 11.11
C VAL A 27 -6.42 9.51 9.98
N PHE A 28 -6.77 9.15 8.75
CA PHE A 28 -6.54 10.02 7.59
C PHE A 28 -7.32 11.34 7.70
N LEU A 29 -8.65 11.29 7.81
CA LEU A 29 -9.49 12.50 7.85
C LEU A 29 -9.17 13.42 9.04
N ARG A 30 -8.73 12.87 10.17
CA ARG A 30 -8.35 13.65 11.36
C ARG A 30 -7.01 14.37 11.23
N ASN A 31 -6.14 13.91 10.33
CA ASN A 31 -4.76 14.40 10.20
C ASN A 31 -4.51 15.20 8.90
N ILE A 32 -5.49 15.30 8.02
CA ILE A 32 -5.40 16.13 6.81
C ILE A 32 -5.79 17.59 7.06
N GLY A 33 -5.34 18.49 6.19
CA GLY A 33 -5.70 19.90 6.25
C GLY A 33 -7.20 20.16 5.98
N PRO A 34 -7.69 21.40 6.19
CA PRO A 34 -9.10 21.74 5.96
C PRO A 34 -9.44 22.01 4.48
N LYS A 35 -8.44 22.23 3.62
CA LYS A 35 -8.65 22.57 2.20
C LYS A 35 -9.26 21.38 1.45
N ARG A 36 -10.05 21.67 0.42
CA ARG A 36 -10.68 20.69 -0.48
C ARG A 36 -10.68 21.20 -1.94
N PRO A 37 -10.64 20.31 -2.95
CA PRO A 37 -10.48 18.87 -2.82
C PRO A 37 -9.07 18.48 -2.35
N GLN A 38 -8.92 17.29 -1.78
CA GLN A 38 -7.61 16.68 -1.52
C GLN A 38 -7.44 15.38 -2.28
N LEU A 39 -6.21 15.02 -2.59
CA LEU A 39 -5.86 13.82 -3.33
C LEU A 39 -5.26 12.77 -2.39
N LEU A 40 -5.88 11.60 -2.30
CA LEU A 40 -5.31 10.41 -1.67
C LEU A 40 -4.85 9.44 -2.78
N ILE A 41 -3.55 9.17 -2.82
CA ILE A 41 -2.93 8.27 -3.78
C ILE A 41 -2.71 6.92 -3.10
N MET A 42 -3.28 5.86 -3.66
CA MET A 42 -3.25 4.50 -3.13
C MET A 42 -2.56 3.55 -4.10
N ASP A 43 -2.04 2.44 -3.60
CA ASP A 43 -1.49 1.38 -4.43
C ASP A 43 -2.58 0.45 -4.95
N SER A 44 -2.50 0.00 -6.21
CA SER A 44 -3.50 -0.90 -6.82
C SER A 44 -3.35 -2.35 -6.35
N HIS A 45 -2.91 -2.62 -5.12
CA HIS A 45 -2.85 -3.98 -4.63
C HIS A 45 -4.22 -4.45 -4.17
N GLY A 46 -4.98 -5.09 -5.07
CA GLY A 46 -6.19 -5.84 -4.73
C GLY A 46 -7.26 -5.01 -4.02
N SER A 47 -7.54 -3.80 -4.50
CA SER A 47 -8.59 -2.90 -3.99
C SER A 47 -10.01 -3.34 -4.38
N HIS A 48 -10.24 -4.64 -4.52
CA HIS A 48 -11.60 -5.16 -4.57
C HIS A 48 -12.20 -4.93 -3.19
N GLU A 49 -13.03 -3.89 -3.12
CA GLU A 49 -14.07 -3.65 -2.11
C GLU A 49 -13.67 -2.84 -0.86
N VAL A 50 -13.65 -1.51 -0.98
CA VAL A 50 -13.90 -0.64 0.19
C VAL A 50 -14.95 0.42 -0.16
N LEU A 51 -16.19 -0.03 -0.43
CA LEU A 51 -17.33 0.85 -0.71
C LEU A 51 -17.48 1.94 0.36
N GLY A 52 -17.31 1.57 1.64
CA GLY A 52 -17.40 2.52 2.76
C GLY A 52 -16.33 3.63 2.74
N LEU A 53 -15.12 3.34 2.24
CA LEU A 53 -14.06 4.34 2.07
C LEU A 53 -14.38 5.25 0.89
N ILE A 54 -14.84 4.70 -0.23
CA ILE A 54 -15.23 5.49 -1.42
C ILE A 54 -16.37 6.43 -1.08
N GLU A 55 -17.41 5.94 -0.41
CA GLU A 55 -18.54 6.75 0.05
C GLU A 55 -18.09 7.88 0.96
N GLU A 56 -17.20 7.60 1.91
CA GLU A 56 -16.68 8.63 2.81
C GLU A 56 -15.78 9.65 2.08
N ALA A 57 -14.95 9.18 1.16
CA ALA A 57 -14.11 10.05 0.34
C ALA A 57 -14.94 11.01 -0.51
N VAL A 58 -16.04 10.54 -1.10
CA VAL A 58 -16.98 11.39 -1.85
C VAL A 58 -17.63 12.43 -0.94
N LYS A 59 -18.10 12.03 0.25
CA LYS A 59 -18.70 12.95 1.24
C LYS A 59 -17.72 14.05 1.67
N GLU A 60 -16.46 13.69 1.86
CA GLU A 60 -15.40 14.57 2.35
C GLU A 60 -14.66 15.32 1.23
N ASN A 61 -15.09 15.22 -0.03
CA ASN A 61 -14.43 15.81 -1.20
C ASN A 61 -12.93 15.43 -1.31
N ILE A 62 -12.67 14.14 -1.13
CA ILE A 62 -11.37 13.50 -1.31
C ILE A 62 -11.37 12.73 -2.63
N ILE A 63 -10.43 13.07 -3.51
CA ILE A 63 -10.17 12.37 -4.76
C ILE A 63 -9.29 11.18 -4.46
N LEU A 64 -9.76 9.98 -4.79
CA LEU A 64 -8.99 8.75 -4.70
C LEU A 64 -8.31 8.47 -6.04
N LEU A 65 -7.00 8.25 -6.02
CA LEU A 65 -6.23 7.86 -7.19
C LEU A 65 -5.48 6.56 -6.89
N ALA A 66 -5.88 5.47 -7.54
CA ALA A 66 -5.14 4.21 -7.50
C ALA A 66 -4.04 4.23 -8.57
N LEU A 67 -2.80 3.98 -8.16
CA LEU A 67 -1.67 3.86 -9.08
C LEU A 67 -1.77 2.55 -9.87
N PRO A 68 -1.47 2.52 -11.18
CA PRO A 68 -1.58 1.29 -11.98
C PRO A 68 -0.79 0.12 -11.36
N PRO A 69 -1.25 -1.13 -11.54
CA PRO A 69 -0.54 -2.31 -11.03
C PRO A 69 0.89 -2.34 -11.56
N HIS A 70 1.82 -2.86 -10.74
CA HIS A 70 3.26 -2.93 -11.03
C HIS A 70 4.00 -1.60 -11.19
N THR A 71 3.37 -0.44 -10.91
CA THR A 71 4.06 0.87 -10.98
C THR A 71 4.58 1.37 -9.63
N SER A 72 4.39 0.63 -8.53
CA SER A 72 4.71 1.08 -7.17
C SER A 72 6.15 1.56 -7.02
N HIS A 73 7.09 0.77 -7.51
CA HIS A 73 8.52 1.08 -7.48
C HIS A 73 8.92 2.33 -8.29
N HIS A 74 8.04 2.85 -9.16
CA HIS A 74 8.25 4.07 -9.92
C HIS A 74 7.47 5.26 -9.35
N LEU A 75 6.24 5.04 -8.91
CA LEU A 75 5.27 6.11 -8.63
C LEU A 75 5.01 6.35 -7.15
N GLN A 76 5.36 5.42 -6.26
CA GLN A 76 5.08 5.61 -4.83
C GLN A 76 6.14 6.48 -4.16
N PRO A 77 5.75 7.66 -3.64
CA PRO A 77 6.70 8.54 -2.95
C PRO A 77 7.32 7.88 -1.73
N LEU A 78 6.54 7.06 -1.01
CA LEU A 78 7.00 6.35 0.19
C LEU A 78 8.09 5.33 -0.14
N ASP A 79 7.91 4.53 -1.19
CA ASP A 79 8.90 3.56 -1.67
C ASP A 79 10.20 4.27 -2.10
N LYS A 80 10.07 5.42 -2.78
CA LYS A 80 11.22 6.15 -3.34
C LYS A 80 12.10 6.82 -2.29
N SER A 81 11.53 7.41 -1.25
CA SER A 81 12.30 8.30 -0.37
C SER A 81 12.14 8.05 1.13
N VAL A 82 11.18 7.23 1.56
CA VAL A 82 10.88 7.06 2.99
C VAL A 82 11.26 5.66 3.48
N PHE A 83 10.87 4.60 2.77
CA PHE A 83 11.08 3.23 3.25
C PHE A 83 12.55 2.80 3.23
N GLY A 84 13.33 3.20 2.22
CA GLY A 84 14.76 2.94 2.19
C GLY A 84 15.50 3.52 3.40
N PRO A 85 15.38 4.84 3.67
CA PRO A 85 15.93 5.44 4.88
C PRO A 85 15.37 4.87 6.18
N PHE A 86 14.06 4.55 6.22
CA PHE A 86 13.42 3.95 7.39
C PHE A 86 14.03 2.59 7.73
N ALA A 87 14.17 1.68 6.75
CA ALA A 87 14.77 0.37 6.96
C ALA A 87 16.19 0.49 7.52
N LYS A 88 17.02 1.37 6.92
CA LYS A 88 18.38 1.63 7.41
C LYS A 88 18.41 2.19 8.84
N ALA A 89 17.52 3.13 9.15
CA ALA A 89 17.41 3.72 10.48
C ALA A 89 16.96 2.68 11.52
N TYR A 90 16.02 1.81 11.14
CA TYR A 90 15.52 0.72 11.97
C TYR A 90 16.61 -0.33 12.24
N ASP A 91 17.34 -0.76 11.21
CA ASP A 91 18.45 -1.70 11.36
C ASP A 91 19.55 -1.14 12.28
N LYS A 92 19.84 0.15 12.14
CA LYS A 92 20.78 0.85 13.02
C LYS A 92 20.28 0.90 14.47
N ALA A 93 19.00 1.24 14.69
CA ALA A 93 18.41 1.29 16.02
C ALA A 93 18.42 -0.08 16.70
N CYS A 94 18.08 -1.15 15.96
CA CYS A 94 18.14 -2.52 16.45
C CYS A 94 19.58 -2.94 16.79
N SER A 95 20.53 -2.65 15.91
CA SER A 95 21.94 -2.99 16.12
C SER A 95 22.52 -2.29 17.35
N GLN A 96 22.22 -1.00 17.52
CA GLN A 96 22.64 -0.24 18.69
C GLN A 96 22.03 -0.81 19.97
N PHE A 97 20.71 -1.06 19.98
CA PHE A 97 20.02 -1.64 21.14
C PHE A 97 20.62 -2.98 21.55
N MET A 98 20.87 -3.89 20.62
CA MET A 98 21.47 -5.19 20.92
C MET A 98 22.95 -5.09 21.35
N SER A 99 23.66 -4.03 20.97
CA SER A 99 25.05 -3.80 21.38
C SER A 99 25.21 -3.24 22.80
N GLU A 100 24.16 -2.60 23.33
CA GLU A 100 24.18 -1.97 24.66
C GLU A 100 24.15 -2.99 25.81
N ASP A 101 23.45 -4.10 25.65
CA ASP A 101 23.36 -5.19 26.64
C ASP A 101 23.15 -6.54 25.91
N PRO A 102 23.95 -7.59 26.20
CA PRO A 102 23.74 -8.93 25.64
C PRO A 102 22.35 -9.54 25.89
N ASN A 103 21.60 -9.05 26.88
CA ASN A 103 20.24 -9.48 27.20
C ASN A 103 19.17 -8.69 26.43
N HIS A 104 19.54 -7.66 25.67
CA HIS A 104 18.61 -6.91 24.85
C HIS A 104 18.12 -7.74 23.66
N ILE A 105 16.82 -7.97 23.62
CA ILE A 105 16.14 -8.70 22.54
C ILE A 105 15.03 -7.81 21.96
N VAL A 106 14.99 -7.74 20.63
CA VAL A 106 13.88 -7.07 19.93
C VAL A 106 12.63 -7.93 20.06
N ASN A 107 11.61 -7.40 20.73
CA ASN A 107 10.35 -8.07 20.99
C ASN A 107 9.19 -7.06 20.95
N LYS A 108 7.96 -7.52 21.19
CA LYS A 108 6.76 -6.66 21.14
C LYS A 108 6.80 -5.47 22.10
N ALA A 109 7.53 -5.57 23.22
CA ALA A 109 7.66 -4.49 24.20
C ALA A 109 8.71 -3.45 23.80
N THR A 110 9.82 -3.89 23.17
CA THR A 110 10.93 -3.02 22.77
C THR A 110 10.74 -2.42 21.38
N TRP A 111 9.98 -3.12 20.50
CA TRP A 111 9.73 -2.73 19.12
C TRP A 111 9.17 -1.30 18.96
N PRO A 112 8.15 -0.83 19.74
CA PRO A 112 7.59 0.51 19.55
C PRO A 112 8.64 1.62 19.70
N ARG A 113 9.61 1.46 20.62
CA ARG A 113 10.70 2.42 20.82
C ARG A 113 11.62 2.47 19.61
N LEU A 114 12.04 1.30 19.11
CA LEU A 114 12.93 1.19 17.95
C LEU A 114 12.25 1.69 16.67
N PHE A 115 10.98 1.34 16.49
CA PHE A 115 10.15 1.82 15.39
C PHE A 115 10.02 3.34 15.43
N LYS A 116 9.66 3.93 16.58
CA LYS A 116 9.54 5.37 16.75
C LYS A 116 10.83 6.09 16.41
N SER A 117 11.96 5.61 16.91
CA SER A 117 13.28 6.20 16.63
C SER A 117 13.62 6.18 15.14
N ALA A 118 13.36 5.06 14.46
CA ALA A 118 13.54 4.96 13.03
C ALA A 118 12.59 5.89 12.26
N TRP A 119 11.32 5.92 12.66
CA TRP A 119 10.27 6.75 12.06
C TRP A 119 10.60 8.24 12.11
N GLU A 120 10.99 8.75 13.27
CA GLU A 120 11.35 10.17 13.44
C GLU A 120 12.59 10.55 12.60
N THR A 121 13.48 9.60 12.33
CA THR A 121 14.68 9.83 11.52
C THR A 121 14.38 9.82 10.02
N SER A 122 13.46 8.99 9.56
CA SER A 122 13.21 8.76 8.13
C SER A 122 11.98 9.46 7.58
N VAL A 123 10.93 9.64 8.38
CA VAL A 123 9.66 10.25 7.96
C VAL A 123 9.72 11.75 8.21
N THR A 124 10.65 12.40 7.52
CA THR A 124 10.89 13.84 7.62
C THR A 124 10.20 14.59 6.47
N PRO A 125 9.82 15.87 6.66
CA PRO A 125 9.28 16.68 5.58
C PRO A 125 10.18 16.70 4.34
N GLN A 126 11.50 16.71 4.54
CA GLN A 126 12.50 16.70 3.47
C GLN A 126 12.42 15.42 2.63
N ASN A 127 12.36 14.24 3.29
CA ASN A 127 12.24 12.97 2.59
C ASN A 127 10.89 12.85 1.88
N ILE A 128 9.80 13.28 2.54
CA ILE A 128 8.46 13.27 1.95
C ILE A 128 8.42 14.13 0.67
N ILE A 129 8.85 15.40 0.76
CA ILE A 129 8.88 16.33 -0.38
C ILE A 129 9.79 15.79 -1.50
N SER A 130 10.95 15.22 -1.15
CA SER A 130 11.85 14.58 -2.11
C SER A 130 11.18 13.43 -2.85
N GLY A 131 10.39 12.61 -2.14
CA GLY A 131 9.62 11.51 -2.73
C GLY A 131 8.61 12.00 -3.76
N PHE A 132 7.81 13.02 -3.42
CA PHE A 132 6.85 13.62 -4.34
C PHE A 132 7.51 14.24 -5.58
N ARG A 133 8.71 14.82 -5.41
CA ARG A 133 9.50 15.35 -6.53
C ARG A 133 10.03 14.24 -7.42
N ALA A 134 10.58 13.18 -6.82
CA ALA A 134 11.17 12.05 -7.52
C ALA A 134 10.16 11.22 -8.31
N THR A 135 8.88 11.26 -7.92
CA THR A 135 7.79 10.60 -8.66
C THR A 135 7.09 11.52 -9.65
N GLY A 136 7.48 12.80 -9.72
CA GLY A 136 6.86 13.78 -10.61
C GLY A 136 5.42 14.12 -10.26
N ILE A 137 4.95 13.80 -9.05
CA ILE A 137 3.62 14.18 -8.56
C ILE A 137 3.63 15.65 -8.15
N TRP A 138 4.69 16.09 -7.46
CA TRP A 138 4.86 17.49 -7.08
C TRP A 138 6.33 17.95 -7.07
N PRO A 139 6.70 18.95 -7.90
CA PRO A 139 5.89 19.56 -8.95
C PRO A 139 5.46 18.53 -10.01
N LEU A 140 4.29 18.73 -10.62
CA LEU A 140 3.79 17.81 -11.64
C LEU A 140 4.76 17.77 -12.83
N ASN A 141 5.35 16.61 -13.07
CA ASN A 141 6.27 16.38 -14.18
C ASN A 141 6.06 14.97 -14.76
N PRO A 142 5.24 14.83 -15.81
CA PRO A 142 4.97 13.53 -16.45
C PRO A 142 6.20 12.87 -17.07
N LYS A 143 7.28 13.63 -17.34
CA LYS A 143 8.49 13.12 -18.00
C LYS A 143 9.46 12.42 -17.06
N ILE A 144 9.20 12.45 -15.75
CA ILE A 144 10.07 11.80 -14.75
C ILE A 144 9.96 10.27 -14.82
N ILE A 145 8.83 9.77 -15.29
CA ILE A 145 8.56 8.34 -15.35
C ILE A 145 8.90 7.88 -16.78
N PRO A 146 9.80 6.89 -16.93
CA PRO A 146 10.16 6.40 -18.26
C PRO A 146 8.96 5.74 -18.92
N GLU A 147 8.84 5.86 -20.25
CA GLU A 147 7.71 5.32 -21.01
C GLU A 147 7.53 3.80 -20.80
N SER A 148 8.64 3.09 -20.57
CA SER A 148 8.65 1.67 -20.22
C SER A 148 7.87 1.34 -18.94
N ALA A 149 7.79 2.26 -17.97
CA ALA A 149 7.04 2.06 -16.73
C ALA A 149 5.52 2.14 -16.90
N TYR A 150 5.04 2.61 -18.06
CA TYR A 150 3.63 2.61 -18.44
C TYR A 150 3.24 1.38 -19.28
N SER A 151 4.19 0.48 -19.56
CA SER A 151 3.89 -0.73 -20.32
C SER A 151 2.90 -1.58 -19.51
N PRO A 152 1.77 -2.02 -20.10
CA PRO A 152 0.87 -2.92 -19.41
C PRO A 152 1.64 -4.19 -19.03
N ALA A 153 1.43 -4.69 -17.81
CA ALA A 153 1.85 -6.04 -17.48
C ALA A 153 1.26 -6.96 -18.55
N GLU A 154 2.09 -7.83 -19.14
CA GLU A 154 1.67 -8.76 -20.21
C GLU A 154 0.28 -9.30 -19.87
N ALA A 155 -0.70 -8.97 -20.71
CA ALA A 155 -2.00 -9.60 -20.60
C ALA A 155 -1.74 -11.09 -20.78
N PHE A 156 -1.96 -11.89 -19.75
CA PHE A 156 -2.16 -13.31 -19.95
C PHE A 156 -3.40 -13.42 -20.83
N GLU A 157 -3.19 -13.47 -22.15
CA GLU A 157 -4.21 -13.90 -23.09
C GLU A 157 -4.59 -15.31 -22.62
N VAL A 158 -5.73 -15.42 -21.96
CA VAL A 158 -6.37 -16.73 -21.82
C VAL A 158 -6.72 -17.11 -23.24
N PRO A 159 -6.08 -18.13 -23.84
CA PRO A 159 -6.40 -18.50 -25.21
C PRO A 159 -7.88 -18.88 -25.23
N PHE A 160 -8.67 -18.11 -25.98
CA PHE A 160 -10.04 -18.49 -26.27
C PHE A 160 -9.98 -19.82 -27.00
N SER A 161 -10.30 -20.92 -26.30
CA SER A 161 -10.47 -22.22 -26.94
C SER A 161 -11.70 -22.12 -27.84
N SER A 162 -11.44 -21.75 -29.08
CA SER A 162 -12.40 -21.93 -30.16
C SER A 162 -12.56 -23.42 -30.40
N THR A 163 -13.75 -23.82 -30.86
CA THR A 163 -14.24 -25.20 -31.13
C THR A 163 -14.84 -25.86 -29.87
N CYS A 164 -16.09 -26.33 -29.87
CA CYS A 164 -16.79 -27.02 -30.95
C CYS A 164 -18.29 -26.67 -31.07
N ASP A 165 -18.68 -26.34 -32.30
CA ASP A 165 -19.86 -26.75 -33.07
C ASP A 165 -21.23 -26.91 -32.38
N VAL A 166 -22.10 -25.93 -32.60
CA VAL A 166 -23.55 -26.10 -32.56
C VAL A 166 -24.01 -26.59 -33.93
N THR A 167 -24.18 -27.90 -34.11
CA THR A 167 -24.90 -28.43 -35.29
C THR A 167 -26.40 -28.23 -35.10
N PHE A 168 -26.96 -27.25 -35.81
CA PHE A 168 -28.40 -27.04 -35.92
C PHE A 168 -28.99 -28.09 -36.88
N GLY A 169 -29.66 -29.10 -36.34
CA GLY A 169 -30.40 -30.10 -37.12
C GLY A 169 -31.61 -29.46 -37.79
N ARG A 170 -31.53 -29.28 -39.11
CA ARG A 170 -32.66 -28.90 -39.97
C ARG A 170 -33.47 -30.16 -40.29
N SER A 171 -34.66 -30.30 -39.71
CA SER A 171 -35.65 -31.30 -40.15
C SER A 171 -36.65 -30.63 -41.10
N SER A 172 -36.66 -31.07 -42.36
CA SER A 172 -37.75 -30.82 -43.31
C SER A 172 -37.87 -32.00 -44.26
N GLN A 173 -38.70 -32.98 -43.88
CA GLN A 173 -39.80 -33.56 -44.64
C GLN A 173 -40.41 -34.71 -43.83
#